data_AF-A0A9P6EW37-F1
#
_entry.id   AF-A0A9P6EW37-F1
#
_cell.length_a   1.000
_cell.length_b   1.000
_cell.length_c   1.000
_cell.angle_alpha   90.00
_cell.angle_beta   90.00
_cell.angle_gamma   90.00
#
_symmetry.space_group_name_H-M   'P 1'
#
loop_
_entity.id
_entity.type
_entity.pdbx_description
1 polymer ?
#
loop_
_entity_poly.entity_id
_entity_poly.type
_entity_poly.pdbx_seq_one_letter_code
_entity_poly.pdbx_strand_id
1 'polypeptide(L)'
;MSTRYDVPPSHQTLFSTHHPTKGSKEAILSQINVRYRAIMDLERTEERYVGELLIRSNSSRSLNIFDSTLNNQAARAELYQVRTQICDLALLQGRLIVSLSQIDSPLAAQLNFALLQKMVRRFDELRREVDGYLAESGVVLERNMVHVGNNGVLMGKIATSFNLAVGH
;
A
#
# COMPACT_ATOMS: atom_id res chain seq x y z
N MET A 1 56.75 -47.95 32.59
CA MET A 1 55.44 -47.91 31.92
C MET A 1 55.05 -46.45 31.77
N SER A 2 55.14 -45.90 30.56
CA SER A 2 54.98 -44.47 30.27
C SER A 2 53.81 -44.31 29.31
N THR A 3 52.71 -43.74 29.77
CA THR A 3 51.54 -43.42 28.96
C THR A 3 51.82 -42.14 28.17
N ARG A 4 52.09 -42.29 26.87
CA ARG A 4 52.04 -41.19 25.90
C ARG A 4 50.57 -40.78 25.74
N TYR A 5 50.26 -39.54 26.10
CA TYR A 5 49.04 -38.88 25.67
C TYR A 5 49.30 -38.31 24.27
N ASP A 6 48.72 -38.93 23.25
CA ASP A 6 48.62 -38.31 21.93
C ASP A 6 47.51 -37.25 21.98
N VAL A 7 47.93 -35.98 21.91
CA VAL A 7 47.01 -34.84 21.72
C VAL A 7 46.61 -34.83 20.24
N PRO A 8 45.32 -34.93 19.88
CA PRO A 8 44.91 -34.82 18.48
C PRO A 8 45.11 -33.38 17.99
N PRO A 9 45.45 -33.17 16.70
CA PRO A 9 45.63 -31.85 16.16
C PRO A 9 44.30 -31.09 16.22
N SER A 10 44.33 -29.91 16.83
CA SER A 10 43.25 -28.95 16.85
C SER A 10 42.76 -28.75 15.43
N HIS A 11 41.49 -29.09 15.17
CA HIS A 11 40.80 -28.65 13.97
C HIS A 11 40.80 -27.12 13.99
N GLN A 12 41.78 -26.51 13.33
CA GLN A 12 41.69 -25.13 12.88
C GLN A 12 40.56 -25.13 11.85
N THR A 13 39.35 -24.84 12.33
CA THR A 13 38.24 -24.38 11.51
C THR A 13 38.76 -23.14 10.79
N LEU A 14 39.17 -23.33 9.54
CA LEU A 14 39.38 -22.26 8.58
C LEU A 14 38.06 -21.49 8.51
N PHE A 15 37.97 -20.42 9.29
CA PHE A 15 37.01 -19.36 9.05
C PHE A 15 37.39 -18.78 7.68
N SER A 16 36.81 -19.35 6.63
CA SER A 16 36.78 -18.73 5.33
C SER A 16 35.93 -17.48 5.46
N THR A 17 36.58 -16.38 5.86
CA THR A 17 36.05 -15.04 5.71
C THR A 17 35.97 -14.78 4.21
N HIS A 18 34.87 -15.23 3.60
CA HIS A 18 34.48 -14.80 2.28
C HIS A 18 34.25 -13.29 2.38
N HIS A 19 35.30 -12.51 2.15
CA HIS A 19 35.14 -11.09 1.92
C HIS A 19 34.28 -10.96 0.66
N PRO A 20 33.07 -10.38 0.74
CA PRO A 20 32.27 -10.12 -0.44
C PRO A 20 33.12 -9.27 -1.39
N THR A 21 33.48 -9.85 -2.53
CA THR A 21 34.27 -9.17 -3.56
C THR A 21 33.57 -7.90 -3.97
N LYS A 22 34.30 -6.80 -4.23
CA LYS A 22 33.74 -5.52 -4.72
C LYS A 22 32.64 -5.75 -5.78
N GLY A 23 32.88 -6.65 -6.75
CA GLY A 23 31.91 -7.01 -7.79
C GLY A 23 30.53 -7.46 -7.30
N SER A 24 30.43 -8.05 -6.11
CA SER A 24 29.15 -8.39 -5.47
C SER A 24 28.39 -7.16 -4.97
N LYS A 25 29.10 -6.15 -4.46
CA LYS A 25 28.53 -4.87 -4.02
C LYS A 25 27.98 -4.11 -5.22
N GLU A 26 28.76 -3.98 -6.29
CA GLU A 26 28.33 -3.26 -7.49
C GLU A 26 27.13 -3.95 -8.17
N ALA A 27 27.08 -5.29 -8.18
CA ALA A 27 25.93 -6.03 -8.69
C ALA A 27 24.65 -5.77 -7.87
N ILE A 28 24.74 -5.75 -6.54
CA ILE A 28 23.60 -5.43 -5.66
C ILE A 28 23.13 -3.99 -5.88
N LEU A 29 24.06 -3.03 -5.95
CA LEU A 29 23.72 -1.63 -6.20
C LEU A 29 23.07 -1.41 -7.56
N SER A 30 23.56 -2.09 -8.60
CA SER A 30 22.93 -2.08 -9.93
C SER A 30 21.48 -2.57 -9.86
N GLN A 31 21.26 -3.68 -9.17
CA GLN A 31 19.92 -4.24 -8.97
C GLN A 31 18.98 -3.36 -8.13
N ILE A 32 19.51 -2.66 -7.13
CA ILE A 32 18.76 -1.65 -6.35
C ILE A 32 18.38 -0.49 -7.26
N ASN A 33 19.30 0.02 -8.08
CA ASN A 33 19.04 1.13 -9.00
C ASN A 33 18.00 0.79 -10.07
N VAL A 34 18.04 -0.41 -10.64
CA VAL A 34 17.02 -0.87 -11.61
C VAL A 34 15.64 -0.87 -10.97
N ARG A 35 15.51 -1.43 -9.76
CA ARG A 35 14.22 -1.46 -9.04
C ARG A 35 13.75 -0.07 -8.63
N TYR A 36 14.66 0.79 -8.19
CA TYR A 36 14.34 2.17 -7.85
C TYR A 36 13.76 2.93 -9.04
N ARG A 37 14.33 2.77 -10.25
CA ARG A 37 13.79 3.38 -11.48
C ARG A 37 12.42 2.81 -11.84
N ALA A 38 12.25 1.49 -11.78
CA ALA A 38 10.97 0.85 -12.04
C ALA A 38 9.88 1.34 -11.06
N ILE A 39 10.21 1.47 -9.78
CA ILE A 39 9.33 2.08 -8.78
C ILE A 39 8.98 3.49 -9.22
N MET A 40 9.96 4.36 -9.51
CA MET A 40 9.71 5.75 -9.93
C MET A 40 8.76 5.86 -11.13
N ASP A 41 8.87 4.98 -12.13
CA ASP A 41 7.98 4.99 -13.29
C ASP A 41 6.55 4.57 -12.92
N LEU A 42 6.40 3.61 -12.00
CA LEU A 42 5.11 3.26 -11.42
C LEU A 42 4.55 4.37 -10.53
N GLU A 43 5.38 5.12 -9.78
CA GLU A 43 4.91 6.27 -8.97
C GLU A 43 4.29 7.35 -9.87
N ARG A 44 4.87 7.63 -11.04
CA ARG A 44 4.26 8.56 -12.01
C ARG A 44 2.93 8.04 -12.55
N THR A 45 2.82 6.74 -12.75
CA THR A 45 1.59 6.09 -13.22
C THR A 45 0.51 6.16 -12.14
N GLU A 46 0.88 5.92 -10.89
CA GLU A 46 0.01 6.07 -9.73
C GLU A 46 -0.48 7.50 -9.58
N GLU A 47 0.39 8.51 -9.66
CA GLU A 47 0.03 9.93 -9.57
C GLU A 47 -1.04 10.30 -10.60
N ARG A 48 -0.95 9.76 -11.82
CA ARG A 48 -1.98 9.94 -12.86
C ARG A 48 -3.32 9.38 -12.42
N TYR A 49 -3.38 8.13 -11.96
CA TYR A 49 -4.63 7.51 -11.53
C TYR A 49 -5.22 8.17 -10.29
N VAL A 50 -4.39 8.55 -9.32
CA VAL A 50 -4.82 9.32 -8.14
C VAL A 50 -5.40 10.66 -8.58
N GLY A 51 -4.77 11.35 -9.53
CA GLY A 51 -5.28 12.60 -10.09
C GLY A 51 -6.65 12.45 -10.78
N GLU A 52 -6.84 11.36 -11.56
CA GLU A 52 -8.13 11.05 -12.19
C GLU A 52 -9.23 10.73 -11.17
N LEU A 53 -8.86 10.08 -10.06
CA LEU A 53 -9.79 9.66 -9.01
C LEU A 53 -10.02 10.75 -7.96
N LEU A 54 -9.30 11.88 -7.98
CA LEU A 54 -9.56 13.00 -7.08
C LEU A 54 -10.56 13.97 -7.70
N ILE A 55 -11.78 13.99 -7.16
CA ILE A 55 -12.85 14.90 -7.58
C ILE A 55 -13.08 15.99 -6.53
N ARG A 56 -13.60 17.14 -6.94
CA ARG A 56 -14.00 18.19 -5.99
C ARG A 56 -15.31 17.82 -5.32
N SER A 57 -15.33 17.85 -3.99
CA SER A 57 -16.55 17.72 -3.21
C SER A 57 -17.49 18.89 -3.51
N ASN A 58 -18.78 18.57 -3.71
CA ASN A 58 -19.86 19.57 -3.83
C ASN A 58 -20.23 20.23 -2.49
N SER A 59 -19.51 19.93 -1.40
CA SER A 59 -19.71 20.58 -0.11
C SER A 59 -19.10 21.98 -0.06
N SER A 60 -19.62 22.84 0.83
CA SER A 60 -19.17 24.22 1.03
C SER A 60 -17.69 24.38 1.44
N ARG A 61 -16.99 23.26 1.71
CA ARG A 61 -15.58 23.23 2.12
C ARG A 61 -14.59 22.93 0.99
N SER A 62 -15.06 22.73 -0.25
CA SER A 62 -14.20 22.50 -1.44
C SER A 62 -13.04 21.52 -1.20
N LEU A 63 -13.33 20.41 -0.52
CA LEU A 63 -12.36 19.35 -0.26
C LEU A 63 -12.24 18.45 -1.49
N ASN A 64 -11.03 18.02 -1.83
CA ASN A 64 -10.85 16.95 -2.82
C ASN A 64 -11.18 15.61 -2.15
N ILE A 65 -12.06 14.83 -2.78
CA ILE A 65 -12.51 13.52 -2.32
C ILE A 65 -12.12 12.48 -3.37
N PHE A 66 -11.94 11.23 -2.92
CA PHE A 66 -11.56 10.13 -3.79
C PHE A 66 -12.82 9.49 -4.39
N ASP A 67 -12.94 9.50 -5.71
CA ASP A 67 -14.09 8.99 -6.45
C ASP A 67 -14.18 7.46 -6.35
N SER A 68 -15.05 7.03 -5.46
CA SER A 68 -15.31 5.63 -5.19
C SER A 68 -16.48 5.04 -6.01
N THR A 69 -16.98 5.75 -7.02
CA THR A 69 -18.16 5.33 -7.78
C THR A 69 -17.89 4.13 -8.70
N LEU A 70 -18.96 3.42 -9.08
CA LEU A 70 -18.88 2.30 -10.02
C LEU A 70 -18.33 2.70 -11.40
N ASN A 71 -18.55 3.95 -11.82
CA ASN A 71 -18.07 4.46 -13.11
C ASN A 71 -16.54 4.46 -13.17
N ASN A 72 -15.86 4.66 -12.04
CA ASN A 72 -14.41 4.69 -11.92
C ASN A 72 -13.82 3.39 -11.35
N GLN A 73 -14.58 2.29 -11.35
CA GLN A 73 -14.13 0.98 -10.86
C GLN A 73 -12.89 0.47 -11.61
N ALA A 74 -12.83 0.66 -12.94
CA ALA A 74 -11.69 0.21 -13.74
C ALA A 74 -10.40 0.96 -13.37
N ALA A 75 -10.45 2.29 -13.27
CA ALA A 75 -9.32 3.11 -12.84
C ALA A 75 -8.84 2.77 -11.42
N ARG A 76 -9.78 2.49 -10.50
CA ARG A 76 -9.43 2.01 -9.15
C ARG A 76 -8.75 0.64 -9.16
N ALA A 77 -9.17 -0.28 -10.03
CA ALA A 77 -8.53 -1.58 -10.18
C ALA A 77 -7.10 -1.44 -10.74
N GLU A 78 -6.89 -0.58 -11.72
CA GLU A 78 -5.55 -0.27 -12.26
C GLU A 78 -4.65 0.38 -11.20
N LEU A 79 -5.17 1.37 -10.46
CA LEU A 79 -4.45 2.00 -9.35
C LEU A 79 -4.02 0.97 -8.30
N TYR A 80 -4.91 0.04 -7.95
CA TYR A 80 -4.59 -1.04 -7.03
C TYR A 80 -3.45 -1.92 -7.57
N GLN A 81 -3.50 -2.32 -8.84
CA GLN A 81 -2.45 -3.13 -9.45
C GLN A 81 -1.09 -2.41 -9.46
N VAL A 82 -1.06 -1.13 -9.85
CA VAL A 82 0.16 -0.32 -9.84
C VAL A 82 0.77 -0.25 -8.44
N ARG A 83 -0.06 -0.03 -7.41
CA ARG A 83 0.37 0.01 -6.01
C ARG A 83 0.91 -1.33 -5.53
N THR A 84 0.27 -2.43 -5.90
CA THR A 84 0.77 -3.78 -5.60
C THR A 84 2.16 -4.00 -6.20
N GLN A 85 2.36 -3.62 -7.47
CA GLN A 85 3.66 -3.72 -8.14
C GLN A 85 4.75 -2.88 -7.44
N ILE A 86 4.40 -1.66 -6.99
CA ILE A 86 5.32 -0.82 -6.22
C ILE A 86 5.72 -1.51 -4.91
N CYS A 87 4.76 -2.06 -4.17
CA CYS A 87 5.02 -2.79 -2.93
C CYS A 87 5.92 -4.01 -3.16
N ASP A 88 5.66 -4.81 -4.20
CA ASP A 88 6.46 -5.98 -4.53
C ASP A 88 7.91 -5.60 -4.87
N LEU A 89 8.10 -4.55 -5.68
CA LEU A 89 9.43 -4.05 -6.00
C LEU A 89 10.16 -3.46 -4.78
N ALA A 90 9.43 -2.76 -3.90
CA ALA A 90 9.98 -2.22 -2.66
C ALA A 90 10.44 -3.34 -1.71
N LEU A 91 9.67 -4.43 -1.60
CA LEU A 91 10.07 -5.61 -0.83
C LEU A 91 11.33 -6.26 -1.41
N LEU A 92 11.42 -6.41 -2.72
CA LEU A 92 12.63 -6.93 -3.39
C LEU A 92 13.83 -6.00 -3.17
N GLN A 93 13.63 -4.68 -3.24
CA GLN A 93 14.66 -3.69 -2.95
C GLN A 93 15.12 -3.77 -1.49
N GLY A 94 14.18 -3.94 -0.55
CA GLY A 94 14.49 -4.16 0.87
C GLY A 94 15.35 -5.39 1.11
N ARG A 95 15.06 -6.52 0.44
CA ARG A 95 15.91 -7.73 0.51
C ARG A 95 17.33 -7.46 0.02
N LEU A 96 17.49 -6.72 -1.08
CA LEU A 96 18.81 -6.34 -1.59
C LEU A 96 19.55 -5.41 -0.65
N ILE A 97 18.86 -4.49 0.02
CA ILE A 97 19.46 -3.60 1.03
C ILE A 97 19.93 -4.42 2.25
N VAL A 98 19.17 -5.45 2.66
CA VAL A 98 19.60 -6.40 3.71
C VAL A 98 20.84 -7.18 3.26
N SER A 99 20.91 -7.63 2.01
CA SER A 99 22.14 -8.24 1.48
C SER A 99 23.30 -7.25 1.43
N LEU A 100 23.05 -5.98 1.09
CA LEU A 100 24.07 -4.93 1.08
C LEU A 100 24.60 -4.64 2.48
N SER A 101 23.77 -4.73 3.53
CA SER A 101 24.20 -4.42 4.90
C SER A 101 25.27 -5.37 5.43
N GLN A 102 25.35 -6.58 4.87
CA GLN A 102 26.42 -7.55 5.14
C GLN A 102 27.77 -7.14 4.52
N ILE A 103 27.76 -6.19 3.58
CA ILE A 103 28.93 -5.71 2.82
C ILE A 103 29.30 -4.28 3.22
N ASP A 104 28.30 -3.39 3.26
CA ASP A 104 28.41 -1.96 3.52
C ASP A 104 27.19 -1.50 4.33
N SER A 105 27.28 -1.67 5.65
CA SER A 105 26.23 -1.33 6.61
C SER A 105 25.84 0.16 6.57
N PRO A 106 26.79 1.13 6.56
CA PRO A 106 26.44 2.55 6.46
C PRO A 106 25.63 2.90 5.20
N LEU A 107 26.04 2.40 4.04
CA LEU A 107 25.30 2.66 2.79
C LEU A 107 23.92 2.00 2.80
N ALA A 108 23.84 0.75 3.27
CA ALA A 108 22.57 0.05 3.41
C ALA A 108 21.60 0.78 4.34
N ALA A 109 22.07 1.32 5.46
CA ALA A 109 21.24 2.09 6.39
C ALA A 109 20.64 3.34 5.73
N GLN A 110 21.42 4.08 4.95
CA GLN A 110 20.94 5.27 4.22
C GLN A 110 19.86 4.90 3.19
N LEU A 111 20.10 3.85 2.40
CA LEU A 111 19.14 3.37 1.41
C LEU A 111 17.85 2.84 2.06
N ASN A 112 17.96 2.14 3.19
CA ASN A 112 16.82 1.64 3.94
C ASN A 112 15.96 2.78 4.50
N PHE A 113 16.60 3.83 5.03
CA PHE A 113 15.90 4.99 5.56
C PHE A 113 15.09 5.71 4.48
N ALA A 114 15.67 5.93 3.30
CA ALA A 114 14.97 6.53 2.18
C ALA A 114 13.77 5.67 1.71
N LEU A 115 13.94 4.34 1.68
CA LEU A 115 12.85 3.41 1.36
C LEU A 115 11.72 3.49 2.41
N LEU A 116 12.07 3.50 3.70
CA LEU A 116 11.11 3.60 4.80
C LEU A 116 10.28 4.88 4.72
N GLN A 117 10.91 6.04 4.51
CA GLN A 117 10.20 7.32 4.39
C GLN A 117 9.16 7.29 3.26
N LYS A 118 9.50 6.69 2.11
CA LYS A 118 8.55 6.52 1.01
C LYS A 118 7.37 5.63 1.39
N MET A 119 7.62 4.50 2.04
CA MET A 119 6.56 3.57 2.44
C MET A 119 5.61 4.18 3.48
N VAL A 120 6.13 4.97 4.42
CA VAL A 120 5.31 5.69 5.41
C VAL A 120 4.38 6.70 4.72
N ARG A 121 4.91 7.51 3.80
CA ARG A 121 4.09 8.47 3.05
C ARG A 121 2.94 7.78 2.30
N ARG A 122 3.24 6.65 1.65
CA ARG A 122 2.25 5.85 0.91
C ARG A 122 1.17 5.27 1.83
N PHE A 123 1.57 4.82 3.01
CA PHE A 123 0.62 4.36 4.02
C PHE A 123 -0.33 5.48 4.46
N ASP A 124 0.17 6.70 4.65
CA ASP A 124 -0.66 7.85 5.01
C ASP A 124 -1.61 8.29 3.88
N GLU A 125 -1.21 8.13 2.61
CA GLU A 125 -2.06 8.36 1.44
C GLU A 125 -3.20 7.33 1.38
N LEU A 126 -2.88 6.04 1.49
CA LEU A 126 -3.86 4.96 1.54
C LEU A 126 -4.85 5.11 2.71
N ARG A 127 -4.35 5.48 3.90
CA ARG A 127 -5.20 5.70 5.06
C ARG A 127 -6.21 6.82 4.82
N ARG A 128 -5.79 7.95 4.24
CA ARG A 128 -6.69 9.06 3.90
C ARG A 128 -7.76 8.64 2.89
N GLU A 129 -7.41 7.81 1.92
CA GLU A 129 -8.37 7.28 0.93
C GLU A 129 -9.38 6.33 1.57
N VAL A 130 -8.94 5.42 2.45
CA VAL A 130 -9.83 4.51 3.19
C VAL A 130 -10.78 5.31 4.09
N ASP A 131 -10.27 6.30 4.81
CA ASP A 131 -11.09 7.17 5.66
C ASP A 131 -12.14 7.91 4.81
N GLY A 132 -11.76 8.39 3.63
CA GLY A 132 -12.68 9.00 2.66
C GLY A 132 -13.76 8.03 2.16
N TYR A 133 -13.38 6.81 1.79
CA TYR A 133 -14.30 5.77 1.34
C TYR A 133 -15.33 5.38 2.41
N LEU A 134 -14.88 5.22 3.66
CA LEU A 134 -15.75 4.89 4.78
C LEU A 134 -16.71 6.03 5.10
N ALA A 135 -16.25 7.28 5.04
CA ALA A 135 -17.11 8.45 5.21
C ALA A 135 -18.17 8.56 4.10
N GLU A 136 -17.81 8.35 2.83
CA GLU A 136 -18.76 8.33 1.72
C GLU A 136 -19.77 7.19 1.83
N SER A 137 -19.32 5.99 2.19
CA SER A 137 -20.19 4.84 2.39
C SER A 137 -21.20 5.08 3.53
N GLY A 138 -20.76 5.73 4.61
CA GLY A 138 -21.64 6.19 5.69
C GLY A 138 -22.69 7.20 5.22
N VAL A 139 -22.27 8.21 4.44
CA VAL A 139 -23.19 9.24 3.89
C VAL A 139 -24.20 8.64 2.90
N VAL A 140 -23.78 7.68 2.06
CA VAL A 140 -24.68 6.99 1.13
C VAL A 140 -25.69 6.11 1.89
N LEU A 141 -25.24 5.40 2.93
CA LEU A 141 -26.11 4.60 3.78
C LEU A 141 -27.17 5.48 4.48
N GLU A 142 -26.75 6.60 5.07
CA GLU A 142 -27.66 7.57 5.71
C GLU A 142 -28.68 8.16 4.72
N ARG A 143 -28.24 8.57 3.53
CA ARG A 143 -29.14 9.05 2.47
C ARG A 143 -30.18 7.99 2.08
N ASN A 144 -29.76 6.74 1.92
CA ASN A 144 -30.66 5.64 1.58
C ASN A 144 -31.64 5.33 2.72
N MET A 145 -31.25 5.46 3.99
CA MET A 145 -32.17 5.33 5.12
C MET A 145 -33.26 6.41 5.12
N VAL A 146 -32.94 7.65 4.71
CA VAL A 146 -33.94 8.71 4.54
C VAL A 146 -34.95 8.37 3.45
N HIS A 147 -34.50 7.78 2.33
CA HIS A 147 -35.41 7.32 1.28
C HIS A 147 -36.31 6.16 1.73
N VAL A 148 -35.79 5.21 2.52
CA VAL A 148 -36.58 4.13 3.11
C VAL A 148 -37.65 4.70 4.07
N GLY A 149 -37.28 5.67 4.92
CA GLY A 149 -38.23 6.35 5.80
C GLY A 149 -39.32 7.09 5.01
N ASN A 150 -38.95 7.84 3.97
CA ASN A 150 -39.90 8.55 3.11
C ASN A 150 -40.84 7.60 2.36
N ASN A 151 -40.32 6.47 1.87
CA ASN A 151 -41.15 5.43 1.24
C ASN A 151 -42.10 4.77 2.24
N GLY A 152 -41.66 4.52 3.47
CA GLY A 152 -42.54 4.04 4.54
C GLY A 152 -43.68 5.01 4.86
N VAL A 153 -43.38 6.31 4.93
CA VAL A 153 -44.39 7.36 5.12
C VAL A 153 -45.35 7.44 3.92
N LEU A 154 -44.85 7.32 2.69
CA LEU A 154 -45.67 7.32 1.48
C LEU A 154 -46.60 6.11 1.45
N MET A 155 -46.09 4.90 1.76
CA MET A 155 -46.90 3.69 1.87
C MET A 155 -47.94 3.79 2.99
N GLY A 156 -47.61 4.41 4.12
CA GLY A 156 -48.57 4.71 5.19
C GLY A 156 -49.69 5.64 4.73
N LYS A 157 -49.36 6.70 3.97
CA LYS A 157 -50.37 7.60 3.38
C LYS A 157 -51.26 6.87 2.38
N ILE A 158 -50.68 6.07 1.49
CA ILE A 158 -51.42 5.25 0.51
C ILE A 158 -52.38 4.30 1.23
N ALA A 159 -51.91 3.55 2.23
CA ALA A 159 -52.75 2.64 3.00
C ALA A 159 -53.89 3.35 3.73
N THR A 160 -53.63 4.55 4.28
CA THR A 160 -54.67 5.37 4.93
C THR A 160 -55.70 5.87 3.91
N SER A 161 -55.27 6.29 2.72
CA SER A 161 -56.17 6.71 1.63
C SER A 161 -57.05 5.59 1.11
N PHE A 162 -56.54 4.35 1.04
CA PHE A 162 -57.34 3.19 0.67
C PHE A 162 -58.32 2.78 1.78
N ASN A 163 -57.93 2.87 3.05
CA ASN A 163 -58.85 2.59 4.17
C ASN A 163 -59.99 3.62 4.28
N LEU A 164 -59.76 4.88 3.89
CA LEU A 164 -60.81 5.90 3.78
C LEU A 164 -61.75 5.68 2.58
N ALA A 165 -61.26 5.08 1.49
CA ALA A 165 -62.06 4.81 0.29
C ALA A 165 -62.98 3.58 0.40
N VAL A 166 -62.73 2.69 1.36
CA VAL A 166 -63.54 1.48 1.61
C VAL A 166 -64.66 1.74 2.66
N GLY A 167 -64.70 2.93 3.26
CA GLY A 167 -65.65 3.32 4.31
C GLY A 167 -66.88 4.12 3.86
N HIS A 168 -67.21 4.15 2.56
CA HIS A 168 -68.41 4.79 2.02
C HIS A 168 -69.23 3.83 1.17
#